data_AF-A0A0H5QR47-F1
#
_entry.id   AF-A0A0H5QR47-F1
#
_cell.length_a   1.000
_cell.length_b   1.000
_cell.length_c   1.000
_cell.angle_alpha   90.00
_cell.angle_beta   90.00
_cell.angle_gamma   90.00
#
_symmetry.space_group_name_H-M   'P 1'
#
loop_
_entity.id
_entity.type
_entity.pdbx_description
1 polymer ?
#
loop_
_entity_poly.entity_id
_entity_poly.type
_entity_poly.pdbx_seq_one_letter_code
_entity_poly.pdbx_strand_id
1 'polypeptide(L)'
;MMSRYLRAAIAFLSAIDGNPDFSRVLEDNDVFFQDRLAFACRFLNDTELSLFLETKSQFHVQHGDLNGLICSGLSSSCVPVLKSFLDRTGDIQTVAIICAMVAADQEAEWLNECINVYRNVLDRWRLWSFRAKFDIARGSFQRSSVAVGGHISAACRHCRQSLALCDFPTQRSSGRLYRTQISVAPISASSRLRVQGCLSCKKPLPRCSICLISLDCASSAPQRWQQNAVDVQTLRGTANLLDKWLSWCVVCHHSAHAEHLEKWFQSHTVCPVMGCGCRCNQYNNDISSG
;
A
#
# COMPACT_ATOMS: atom_id res chain seq x y z
N MET A 1 -5.99 24.46 -28.43
CA MET A 1 -4.89 23.90 -27.62
C MET A 1 -5.19 22.42 -27.44
N MET A 2 -4.37 21.52 -27.98
CA MET A 2 -4.61 20.08 -27.86
C MET A 2 -4.42 19.65 -26.40
N SER A 3 -5.29 18.79 -25.86
CA SER A 3 -5.17 18.28 -24.49
C SER A 3 -3.80 17.59 -24.29
N ARG A 4 -3.13 17.86 -23.16
CA ARG A 4 -1.81 17.28 -22.82
C ARG A 4 -1.80 15.74 -22.93
N TYR A 5 -2.86 15.09 -22.47
CA TYR A 5 -2.99 13.63 -22.54
C TYR A 5 -3.34 13.12 -23.93
N LEU A 6 -4.06 13.91 -24.73
CA LEU A 6 -4.31 13.56 -26.12
C LEU A 6 -3.01 13.58 -26.92
N ARG A 7 -2.15 14.57 -26.67
CA ARG A 7 -0.80 14.64 -27.27
C ARG A 7 0.07 13.45 -26.84
N ALA A 8 0.09 13.11 -25.55
CA ALA A 8 0.81 11.95 -25.05
C ALA A 8 0.28 10.64 -25.65
N ALA A 9 -1.05 10.48 -25.78
CA ALA A 9 -1.65 9.30 -26.40
C ALA A 9 -1.28 9.16 -27.88
N ILE A 10 -1.31 10.25 -28.66
CA ILE A 10 -0.86 10.24 -30.06
C ILE A 10 0.63 9.88 -30.16
N ALA A 11 1.46 10.46 -29.29
CA ALA A 11 2.88 10.15 -29.24
C ALA A 11 3.14 8.67 -28.92
N PHE A 12 2.39 8.11 -27.97
CA PHE A 12 2.44 6.68 -27.65
C PHE A 12 2.04 5.83 -28.85
N LEU A 13 0.86 6.07 -29.44
CA LEU A 13 0.37 5.30 -30.58
C LEU A 13 1.32 5.36 -31.78
N SER A 14 2.00 6.49 -31.98
CA SER A 14 2.98 6.66 -33.07
C SER A 14 4.31 5.95 -32.79
N ALA A 15 4.60 5.60 -31.53
CA ALA A 15 5.85 4.96 -31.12
C ALA A 15 5.75 3.43 -31.04
N ILE A 16 4.55 2.85 -31.00
CA ILE A 16 4.37 1.40 -30.86
C ILE A 16 4.76 0.64 -32.13
N ASP A 17 4.69 1.27 -33.31
CA ASP A 17 5.03 0.64 -34.58
C ASP A 17 6.55 0.63 -34.81
N GLY A 18 7.22 -0.49 -34.51
CA GLY A 18 8.64 -0.72 -34.81
C GLY A 18 9.53 -0.82 -33.57
N ASN A 19 10.60 -0.02 -33.51
CA ASN A 19 11.47 0.09 -32.33
C ASN A 19 10.88 1.13 -31.37
N PRO A 20 10.29 0.72 -30.24
CA PRO A 20 9.48 1.62 -29.42
C PRO A 20 10.32 2.67 -28.71
N ASP A 21 10.24 3.91 -29.19
CA ASP A 21 10.81 5.09 -28.54
C ASP A 21 9.73 5.89 -27.81
N PHE A 22 9.66 5.73 -26.48
CA PHE A 22 8.69 6.42 -25.64
C PHE A 22 9.17 7.78 -25.11
N SER A 23 10.34 8.27 -25.56
CA SER A 23 10.93 9.54 -25.07
C SER A 23 9.97 10.72 -25.17
N ARG A 24 9.13 10.75 -26.22
CA ARG A 24 8.14 11.83 -26.43
C ARG A 24 7.05 11.87 -25.36
N VAL A 25 6.76 10.75 -24.71
CA VAL A 25 5.80 10.66 -23.60
C VAL A 25 6.51 10.91 -22.27
N LEU A 26 7.70 10.30 -22.10
CA LEU A 26 8.48 10.34 -20.87
C LEU A 26 9.12 11.71 -20.58
N GLU A 27 9.43 12.49 -21.61
CA GLU A 27 10.01 13.84 -21.48
C GLU A 27 8.97 14.97 -21.61
N ASP A 28 7.68 14.65 -21.80
CA ASP A 28 6.62 15.67 -21.88
C ASP A 28 6.34 16.28 -20.50
N ASN A 29 6.94 17.44 -20.23
CA ASN A 29 6.81 18.14 -18.95
C ASN A 29 5.42 18.76 -18.70
N ASP A 30 4.53 18.82 -19.70
CA ASP A 30 3.14 19.22 -19.45
C ASP A 30 2.34 18.07 -18.81
N VAL A 31 2.78 16.82 -18.99
CA VAL A 31 2.19 15.64 -18.35
C VAL A 31 2.74 15.50 -16.94
N PHE A 32 1.85 15.26 -15.97
CA PHE A 32 2.25 15.10 -14.58
C PHE A 32 3.29 13.98 -14.43
N PHE A 33 4.27 14.20 -13.56
CA PHE A 33 5.36 13.25 -13.34
C PHE A 33 4.83 11.88 -12.90
N GLN A 34 3.77 11.85 -12.08
CA GLN A 34 3.10 10.63 -11.62
C GLN A 34 2.62 9.76 -12.79
N ASP A 35 2.03 10.39 -13.81
CA ASP A 35 1.49 9.69 -14.97
C ASP A 35 2.62 9.19 -15.88
N ARG A 36 3.68 9.99 -16.04
CA ARG A 36 4.89 9.58 -16.77
C ARG A 36 5.60 8.43 -16.09
N LEU A 37 5.69 8.45 -14.76
CA LEU A 37 6.25 7.36 -13.97
C LEU A 37 5.39 6.10 -14.09
N ALA A 38 4.07 6.22 -13.98
CA ALA A 38 3.15 5.09 -14.15
C ALA A 38 3.25 4.49 -15.57
N PHE A 39 3.39 5.35 -16.59
CA PHE A 39 3.64 4.94 -17.96
C PHE A 39 4.98 4.21 -18.08
N ALA A 40 6.06 4.75 -17.51
CA ALA A 40 7.38 4.14 -17.49
C ALA A 40 7.32 2.73 -16.88
N CYS A 41 6.69 2.57 -15.72
CA CYS A 41 6.52 1.26 -15.07
C CYS A 41 5.71 0.24 -15.90
N ARG A 42 4.88 0.72 -16.83
CA ARG A 42 4.00 -0.14 -17.64
C ARG A 42 4.67 -0.61 -18.93
N PHE A 43 5.54 0.21 -19.52
CA PHE A 43 6.01 0.07 -20.89
C PHE A 43 7.53 0.01 -21.06
N LEU A 44 8.32 0.47 -20.08
CA LEU A 44 9.78 0.31 -20.12
C LEU A 44 10.20 -1.05 -19.60
N ASN A 45 11.32 -1.57 -20.13
CA ASN A 45 11.99 -2.72 -19.52
C ASN A 45 12.76 -2.29 -18.25
N ASP A 46 13.22 -3.27 -17.46
CA ASP A 46 13.87 -3.01 -16.17
C ASP A 46 15.12 -2.11 -16.29
N THR A 47 15.90 -2.25 -17.36
CA THR A 47 17.12 -1.45 -17.59
C THR A 47 16.77 0.01 -17.87
N GLU A 48 15.82 0.24 -18.78
CA GLU A 48 15.32 1.56 -19.14
C GLU A 48 14.61 2.24 -17.97
N LEU A 49 13.81 1.49 -17.21
CA LEU A 49 13.10 1.99 -16.04
C LEU A 49 14.09 2.40 -14.94
N SER A 50 15.14 1.61 -14.71
CA SER A 50 16.18 1.95 -13.75
C SER A 50 16.90 3.25 -14.13
N LEU A 51 17.27 3.40 -15.41
CA LEU A 51 17.90 4.62 -15.92
C LEU A 51 16.96 5.83 -15.82
N PHE A 52 15.68 5.65 -16.15
CA PHE A 52 14.66 6.69 -16.03
C PHE A 52 14.51 7.16 -14.57
N LEU A 53 14.39 6.22 -13.63
CA LEU A 53 14.27 6.52 -12.21
C LEU A 53 15.49 7.25 -11.66
N GLU A 54 16.70 6.81 -12.01
CA GLU A 54 17.94 7.45 -11.60
C GLU A 54 18.02 8.89 -12.13
N THR A 55 17.76 9.06 -13.43
CA THR A 55 17.80 10.38 -14.10
C THR A 55 16.78 11.34 -13.49
N LYS A 56 15.53 10.89 -13.30
CA LYS A 56 14.48 11.75 -12.72
C LYS A 56 14.69 12.00 -11.23
N SER A 57 15.23 11.04 -10.48
CA SER A 57 15.61 11.24 -9.08
C SER A 57 16.66 12.34 -8.94
N GLN A 58 17.74 12.27 -9.73
CA GLN A 58 18.77 13.32 -9.74
C GLN A 58 18.21 14.68 -10.15
N PHE A 59 17.35 14.73 -11.16
CA PHE A 59 16.66 15.96 -11.58
C PHE A 59 15.86 16.58 -10.44
N HIS A 60 15.03 15.80 -9.74
CA HIS A 60 14.22 16.30 -8.63
C HIS A 60 15.07 16.76 -7.44
N VAL A 61 16.21 16.13 -7.16
CA VAL A 61 17.18 16.62 -6.18
C VAL A 61 17.73 17.96 -6.62
N GLN A 62 18.29 18.06 -7.83
CA GLN A 62 18.93 19.30 -8.32
C GLN A 62 17.97 20.50 -8.32
N HIS A 63 16.70 20.28 -8.64
CA HIS A 63 15.69 21.34 -8.68
C HIS A 63 14.95 21.52 -7.35
N GLY A 64 15.20 20.69 -6.34
CA GLY A 64 14.42 20.68 -5.09
C GLY A 64 12.93 20.55 -5.37
N ASP A 65 12.52 19.57 -6.17
CA ASP A 65 11.13 19.29 -6.51
C ASP A 65 10.60 18.11 -5.69
N LEU A 66 9.55 18.35 -4.91
CA LEU A 66 8.95 17.36 -4.02
C LEU A 66 8.31 16.18 -4.75
N ASN A 67 8.09 16.26 -6.07
CA ASN A 67 7.71 15.08 -6.86
C ASN A 67 8.74 13.94 -6.77
N GLY A 68 10.02 14.27 -6.50
CA GLY A 68 11.08 13.29 -6.26
C GLY A 68 10.83 12.37 -5.06
N LEU A 69 9.95 12.76 -4.12
CA LEU A 69 9.56 11.92 -3.00
C LEU A 69 8.86 10.63 -3.42
N ILE A 70 8.25 10.61 -4.61
CA ILE A 70 7.62 9.40 -5.17
C ILE A 70 8.67 8.37 -5.55
N CYS A 71 9.85 8.81 -6.00
CA CYS A 71 10.98 7.93 -6.33
C CYS A 71 11.76 7.52 -5.09
N SER A 72 12.06 8.46 -4.19
CA SER A 72 12.85 8.16 -2.99
C SER A 72 12.05 7.42 -1.91
N GLY A 73 10.73 7.63 -1.86
CA GLY A 73 9.91 7.26 -0.71
C GLY A 73 10.14 8.19 0.49
N LEU A 74 9.47 7.92 1.60
CA LEU A 74 9.62 8.64 2.88
C LEU A 74 10.61 7.93 3.82
N SER A 75 11.85 7.76 3.35
CA SER A 75 12.99 7.23 4.12
C SER A 75 14.17 8.20 4.06
N SER A 76 15.35 7.82 4.57
CA SER A 76 16.56 8.65 4.50
C SER A 76 16.93 9.10 3.09
N SER A 77 16.58 8.31 2.07
CA SER A 77 16.80 8.63 0.65
C SER A 77 16.12 9.93 0.20
N CYS A 78 15.12 10.44 0.93
CA CYS A 78 14.42 11.68 0.58
C CYS A 78 15.15 12.95 1.03
N VAL A 79 16.12 12.83 1.95
CA VAL A 79 16.83 13.96 2.56
C VAL A 79 17.47 14.89 1.52
N PRO A 80 18.13 14.41 0.44
CA PRO A 80 18.68 15.30 -0.58
C PRO A 80 17.63 16.18 -1.26
N VAL A 81 16.46 15.62 -1.60
CA VAL A 81 15.35 16.38 -2.22
C VAL A 81 14.83 17.46 -1.26
N LEU A 82 14.68 17.11 0.03
CA LEU A 82 14.20 18.03 1.05
C LEU A 82 15.18 19.17 1.31
N LYS A 83 16.49 18.88 1.33
CA LYS A 83 17.54 19.91 1.47
C LYS A 83 17.48 20.90 0.31
N SER A 84 17.50 20.41 -0.94
CA SER A 84 17.45 21.29 -2.11
C SER A 84 16.13 22.07 -2.21
N PHE A 85 15.00 21.48 -1.79
CA PHE A 85 13.73 22.21 -1.68
C PHE A 85 13.80 23.32 -0.63
N LEU A 86 14.36 23.02 0.55
CA LEU A 86 14.52 24.00 1.63
C LEU A 86 15.42 25.16 1.20
N ASP A 87 16.56 24.87 0.58
CA ASP A 87 17.52 25.87 0.11
C ASP A 87 16.90 26.79 -0.95
N ARG A 88 16.04 26.23 -1.82
CA ARG A 88 15.37 26.98 -2.89
C ARG A 88 14.20 27.83 -2.39
N THR A 89 13.44 27.36 -1.40
CA THR A 89 12.15 27.96 -1.02
C THR A 89 12.15 28.63 0.36
N GLY A 90 13.04 28.21 1.26
CA GLY A 90 12.98 28.57 2.68
C GLY A 90 11.77 28.00 3.43
N ASP A 91 10.96 27.13 2.79
CA ASP A 91 9.73 26.60 3.39
C ASP A 91 10.03 25.47 4.38
N ILE A 92 10.45 25.88 5.58
CA ILE A 92 10.73 24.99 6.71
C ILE A 92 9.47 24.28 7.22
N GLN A 93 8.28 24.86 7.03
CA GLN A 93 7.03 24.25 7.47
C GLN A 93 6.76 22.97 6.70
N THR A 94 6.82 23.02 5.36
CA THR A 94 6.61 21.86 4.50
C THR A 94 7.65 20.77 4.79
N VAL A 95 8.92 21.15 4.91
CA VAL A 95 10.01 20.21 5.24
C VAL A 95 9.80 19.56 6.59
N ALA A 96 9.52 20.33 7.65
CA ALA A 96 9.30 19.78 8.99
C ALA A 96 8.07 18.86 9.09
N ILE A 97 7.01 19.14 8.31
CA ILE A 97 5.84 18.26 8.21
C ILE A 97 6.22 16.94 7.55
N ILE A 98 7.01 16.97 6.47
CA ILE A 98 7.48 15.75 5.80
C ILE A 98 8.41 14.96 6.73
N CYS A 99 9.36 15.62 7.39
CA CYS A 99 10.26 14.99 8.38
C CYS A 99 9.49 14.32 9.52
N ALA A 100 8.34 14.87 9.95
CA ALA A 100 7.51 14.28 10.99
C ALA A 100 6.80 12.97 10.56
N MET A 101 6.73 12.69 9.26
CA MET A 101 6.16 11.47 8.68
C MET A 101 7.21 10.39 8.40
N VAL A 102 8.49 10.76 8.27
CA VAL A 102 9.59 9.82 8.01
C VAL A 102 9.81 8.95 9.25
N ALA A 103 9.77 7.62 9.07
CA ALA A 103 10.10 6.69 10.15
C ALA A 103 11.57 6.88 10.54
N ALA A 104 11.81 7.17 11.82
CA ALA A 104 13.17 7.43 12.30
C ALA A 104 14.00 6.14 12.23
N ASP A 105 14.93 6.08 11.28
CA ASP A 105 16.13 5.25 11.35
C ASP A 105 17.35 6.09 10.96
N GLN A 106 18.54 5.69 11.45
CA GLN A 106 19.90 6.28 11.46
C GLN A 106 20.17 7.76 11.04
N GLU A 107 19.48 8.35 10.07
CA GLU A 107 19.59 9.78 9.68
C GLU A 107 18.63 10.71 10.47
N ALA A 108 18.39 10.38 11.73
CA ALA A 108 17.44 11.11 12.57
C ALA A 108 17.86 12.56 12.87
N GLU A 109 19.14 12.92 12.76
CA GLU A 109 19.64 14.20 13.27
C GLU A 109 19.12 15.41 12.48
N TRP A 110 19.38 15.47 11.17
CA TRP A 110 18.94 16.61 10.33
C TRP A 110 17.41 16.72 10.24
N LEU A 111 16.71 15.59 10.19
CA LEU A 111 15.25 15.55 10.21
C LEU A 111 14.70 16.16 11.51
N ASN A 112 15.28 15.79 12.66
CA ASN A 112 14.90 16.34 13.96
C ASN A 112 15.27 17.82 14.08
N GLU A 113 16.40 18.25 13.51
CA GLU A 113 16.79 19.65 13.47
C GLU A 113 15.75 20.49 12.72
N CYS A 114 15.33 20.07 11.52
CA CYS A 114 14.28 20.76 10.76
C CYS A 114 12.97 20.88 11.56
N ILE A 115 12.58 19.80 12.23
CA ILE A 115 11.43 19.80 13.13
C ILE A 115 11.61 20.85 14.22
N ASN A 116 12.79 20.88 14.86
CA ASN A 116 13.14 21.80 15.95
C ASN A 116 13.13 23.27 15.50
N VAL A 117 13.69 23.57 14.33
CA VAL A 117 13.64 24.91 13.72
C VAL A 117 12.19 25.35 13.51
N TYR A 118 11.33 24.49 12.95
CA TYR A 118 9.93 24.84 12.77
C TYR A 118 9.19 25.06 14.11
N ARG A 119 9.50 24.29 15.17
CA ARG A 119 8.94 24.58 16.52
C ARG A 119 9.32 25.97 16.98
N ASN A 120 10.60 26.32 16.87
CA ASN A 120 11.12 27.60 17.31
C ASN A 120 10.46 28.76 16.55
N VAL A 121 10.19 28.60 15.25
CA VAL A 121 9.42 29.59 14.47
C VAL A 121 8.01 29.76 15.04
N LEU A 122 7.28 28.66 15.25
CA LEU A 122 5.93 28.71 15.82
C LEU A 122 5.89 29.32 17.22
N ASP A 123 6.87 28.97 18.08
CA ASP A 123 6.96 29.47 19.45
C ASP A 123 7.27 30.97 19.48
N ARG A 124 8.21 31.44 18.64
CA ARG A 124 8.55 32.88 18.50
C ARG A 124 7.36 33.69 17.99
N TRP A 125 6.59 33.12 17.07
CA TRP A 125 5.37 33.75 16.55
C TRP A 125 4.16 33.58 17.47
N ARG A 126 4.34 32.95 18.65
CA ARG A 126 3.28 32.68 19.63
C ARG A 126 2.13 31.84 19.07
N LEU A 127 2.40 31.02 18.05
CA LEU A 127 1.47 30.10 17.41
C LEU A 127 1.41 28.76 18.15
N TRP A 128 1.27 28.82 19.49
CA TRP A 128 1.34 27.64 20.37
C TRP A 128 0.26 26.60 20.08
N SER A 129 -0.92 27.03 19.62
CA SER A 129 -2.00 26.11 19.24
C SER A 129 -1.65 25.29 17.99
N PHE A 130 -0.98 25.90 17.00
CA PHE A 130 -0.48 25.20 15.82
C PHE A 130 0.70 24.28 16.15
N ARG A 131 1.60 24.75 17.04
CA ARG A 131 2.68 23.93 17.61
C ARG A 131 2.12 22.65 18.25
N ALA A 132 1.12 22.78 19.11
CA ALA A 132 0.47 21.64 19.75
C ALA A 132 -0.18 20.69 18.73
N LYS A 133 -0.89 21.20 17.72
CA LYS A 133 -1.46 20.38 16.64
C LYS A 133 -0.39 19.59 15.88
N PHE A 134 0.72 20.25 15.53
CA PHE A 134 1.85 19.61 14.86
C PHE A 134 2.46 18.50 15.73
N ASP A 135 2.68 18.76 17.03
CA ASP A 135 3.23 17.77 17.96
C ASP A 135 2.33 16.55 18.15
N ILE A 136 1.01 16.76 18.24
CA ILE A 136 0.01 15.68 18.32
C ILE A 136 0.04 14.83 17.04
N ALA A 137 0.06 15.47 15.87
CA ALA A 137 0.12 14.78 14.59
C ALA A 137 1.40 13.95 14.45
N ARG A 138 2.56 14.52 14.78
CA ARG A 138 3.85 13.83 14.81
C ARG A 138 3.83 12.60 15.72
N GLY A 139 3.30 12.75 16.93
CA GLY A 139 3.17 11.63 17.87
C GLY A 139 2.24 10.53 17.35
N SER A 140 1.26 10.85 16.50
CA SER A 140 0.44 9.86 15.81
C SER A 140 1.24 9.07 14.78
N PHE A 141 2.01 9.76 13.92
CA PHE A 141 2.84 9.10 12.91
C PHE A 141 3.89 8.17 13.54
N GLN A 142 4.54 8.61 14.62
CA GLN A 142 5.53 7.81 15.34
C GLN A 142 4.93 6.56 16.02
N ARG A 143 3.69 6.65 16.53
CA ARG A 143 2.99 5.48 17.08
C ARG A 143 2.57 4.49 16.00
N SER A 144 2.23 4.98 14.81
CA SER A 144 1.98 4.14 13.63
C SER A 144 3.27 3.55 13.05
N SER A 145 4.43 4.17 13.28
CA SER A 145 5.75 3.71 12.82
C SER A 145 6.48 2.82 13.81
N VAL A 146 5.93 2.54 15.00
CA VAL A 146 6.40 1.42 15.83
C VAL A 146 6.20 0.19 14.97
N ALA A 147 7.29 -0.45 14.57
CA ALA A 147 7.35 -1.53 13.60
C ALA A 147 6.41 -2.70 13.95
N VAL A 148 5.14 -2.56 13.62
CA VAL A 148 4.31 -3.69 13.25
C VAL A 148 4.81 -4.02 11.85
N GLY A 149 5.71 -5.01 11.76
CA GLY A 149 6.24 -5.47 10.47
C GLY A 149 5.10 -5.54 9.47
N GLY A 150 5.28 -4.89 8.30
CA GLY A 150 4.20 -4.53 7.39
C GLY A 150 3.15 -5.63 7.28
N HIS A 151 1.97 -5.37 7.85
CA HIS A 151 0.89 -6.35 7.84
C HIS A 151 -0.11 -5.96 6.75
N ILE A 152 -0.24 -6.81 5.74
CA ILE A 152 -1.30 -6.69 4.74
C ILE A 152 -2.59 -7.15 5.40
N SER A 153 -3.57 -6.25 5.54
CA SER A 153 -4.91 -6.60 6.05
C SER A 153 -5.92 -6.64 4.92
N ALA A 154 -6.76 -7.69 4.89
CA ALA A 154 -7.90 -7.74 3.99
C ALA A 154 -9.03 -6.85 4.51
N ALA A 155 -9.78 -6.19 3.62
CA ALA A 155 -10.93 -5.35 3.99
C ALA A 155 -12.19 -5.77 3.24
N CYS A 156 -13.36 -5.55 3.84
CA CYS A 156 -14.63 -5.81 3.18
C CYS A 156 -14.81 -4.88 1.97
N ARG A 157 -15.05 -5.44 0.78
CA ARG A 157 -15.31 -4.64 -0.43
C ARG A 157 -16.51 -3.68 -0.28
N HIS A 158 -17.50 -4.05 0.53
CA HIS A 158 -18.72 -3.27 0.67
C HIS A 158 -18.65 -2.17 1.72
N CYS A 159 -18.29 -2.48 2.97
CA CYS A 159 -18.24 -1.49 4.05
C CYS A 159 -16.82 -1.00 4.40
N ARG A 160 -15.79 -1.53 3.73
CA ARG A 160 -14.36 -1.22 3.95
C ARG A 160 -13.82 -1.54 5.34
N GLN A 161 -14.61 -2.15 6.22
CA GLN A 161 -14.13 -2.63 7.51
C GLN A 161 -13.03 -3.68 7.33
N SER A 162 -11.95 -3.56 8.10
CA SER A 162 -10.88 -4.56 8.21
C SER A 162 -11.47 -5.93 8.53
N LEU A 163 -11.01 -6.96 7.83
CA LEU A 163 -11.32 -8.36 8.09
C LEU A 163 -10.32 -8.98 9.07
N ALA A 164 -9.30 -8.24 9.53
CA ALA A 164 -8.42 -8.68 10.59
C ALA A 164 -9.24 -8.90 11.87
N LEU A 165 -9.42 -10.16 12.25
CA LEU A 165 -10.19 -10.57 13.42
C LEU A 165 -9.53 -10.21 14.76
N CYS A 166 -8.33 -9.60 14.71
CA CYS A 166 -7.54 -9.17 15.86
C CYS A 166 -7.85 -7.73 16.31
N ASP A 167 -8.51 -6.90 15.49
CA ASP A 167 -8.76 -5.49 15.82
C ASP A 167 -10.13 -5.26 16.50
N PHE A 168 -10.49 -6.14 17.44
CA PHE A 168 -11.52 -5.79 18.43
C PHE A 168 -10.83 -5.11 19.62
N PRO A 169 -10.81 -3.77 19.72
CA PRO A 169 -10.28 -3.12 20.89
C PRO A 169 -11.15 -3.49 22.10
N THR A 170 -10.64 -4.39 22.93
CA THR A 170 -11.05 -4.51 24.32
C THR A 170 -10.37 -3.41 25.12
N GLN A 171 -10.72 -2.16 24.84
CA GLN A 171 -10.42 -1.06 25.75
C GLN A 171 -11.68 -0.33 26.16
N ARG A 172 -11.90 -0.37 27.48
CA ARG A 172 -12.79 0.51 28.23
C ARG A 172 -12.24 1.93 28.12
N SER A 173 -12.71 2.67 27.13
CA SER A 173 -12.51 4.12 27.07
C SER A 173 -13.83 4.74 26.61
N SER A 174 -14.46 5.51 27.50
CA SER A 174 -15.67 6.28 27.24
C SER A 174 -15.54 7.10 25.96
N GLY A 175 -16.34 6.76 24.96
CA GLY A 175 -16.52 7.52 23.73
C GLY A 175 -17.66 6.92 22.94
N ARG A 176 -18.82 7.56 22.97
CA ARG A 176 -20.07 7.11 22.33
C ARG A 176 -19.88 6.96 20.81
N LEU A 177 -19.81 5.73 20.31
CA LEU A 177 -20.31 5.37 18.98
C LEU A 177 -20.93 3.96 19.02
N TYR A 178 -22.02 3.84 18.28
CA TYR A 178 -23.06 2.81 18.27
C TYR A 178 -22.55 1.35 18.43
N ARG A 179 -22.77 0.78 19.62
CA ARG A 179 -22.45 -0.60 19.98
C ARG A 179 -23.60 -1.52 19.55
N THR A 180 -23.49 -2.20 18.42
CA THR A 180 -24.24 -3.46 18.22
C THR A 180 -23.60 -4.54 19.08
N GLN A 181 -24.24 -4.86 20.20
CA GLN A 181 -23.85 -5.98 21.06
C GLN A 181 -24.09 -7.28 20.31
N ILE A 182 -23.04 -7.90 19.77
CA ILE A 182 -23.04 -9.32 19.49
C ILE A 182 -22.51 -9.97 20.78
N SER A 183 -23.41 -10.63 21.51
CA SER A 183 -23.05 -11.50 22.63
C SER A 183 -22.29 -12.71 22.08
N VAL A 184 -20.97 -12.61 21.97
CA VAL A 184 -20.14 -13.79 21.75
C VAL A 184 -19.95 -14.41 23.12
N ALA A 185 -20.74 -15.45 23.43
CA ALA A 185 -20.44 -16.35 24.53
C ALA A 185 -18.99 -16.85 24.38
N PRO A 186 -18.24 -17.15 25.46
CA PRO A 186 -16.87 -17.63 25.34
C PRO A 186 -16.90 -18.98 24.63
N ILE A 187 -16.61 -18.98 23.33
CA ILE A 187 -16.52 -20.20 22.53
C ILE A 187 -15.17 -20.83 22.86
N SER A 188 -15.20 -22.09 23.23
CA SER A 188 -14.04 -22.95 23.45
C SER A 188 -13.04 -22.84 22.30
N ALA A 189 -11.75 -22.86 22.64
CA ALA A 189 -10.60 -22.56 21.77
C ALA A 189 -10.36 -23.51 20.57
N SER A 190 -11.36 -24.30 20.16
CA SER A 190 -11.23 -25.31 19.11
C SER A 190 -12.13 -25.08 17.88
N SER A 191 -13.08 -24.14 17.93
CA SER A 191 -13.89 -23.83 16.75
C SER A 191 -13.22 -22.75 15.91
N ARG A 192 -12.64 -23.14 14.77
CA ARG A 192 -12.27 -22.20 13.69
C ARG A 192 -13.53 -21.40 13.34
N LEU A 193 -13.54 -20.10 13.62
CA LEU A 193 -14.64 -19.21 13.28
C LEU A 193 -14.79 -19.21 11.76
N ARG A 194 -15.75 -19.98 11.23
CA ARG A 194 -16.12 -19.95 9.80
C ARG A 194 -16.83 -18.64 9.51
N VAL A 195 -16.08 -17.61 9.18
CA VAL A 195 -16.64 -16.30 8.83
C VAL A 195 -17.23 -16.37 7.42
N GLN A 196 -18.53 -16.67 7.33
CA GLN A 196 -19.26 -16.76 6.05
C GLN A 196 -19.61 -15.37 5.44
N GLY A 197 -19.39 -14.29 6.18
CA GLY A 197 -19.69 -12.93 5.77
C GLY A 197 -18.97 -11.88 6.63
N CYS A 198 -18.90 -10.64 6.16
CA CYS A 198 -18.27 -9.54 6.88
C CYS A 198 -18.87 -9.38 8.30
N LEU A 199 -18.04 -9.31 9.34
CA LEU A 199 -18.53 -9.17 10.71
C LEU A 199 -19.24 -7.83 11.00
N SER A 200 -18.97 -6.80 10.20
CA SER A 200 -19.60 -5.49 10.31
C SER A 200 -20.92 -5.41 9.54
N CYS A 201 -20.91 -5.74 8.24
CA CYS A 201 -22.07 -5.54 7.36
C CYS A 201 -22.81 -6.84 6.96
N LYS A 202 -22.33 -8.00 7.41
CA LYS A 202 -22.88 -9.35 7.15
C LYS A 202 -22.91 -9.79 5.67
N LYS A 203 -22.44 -8.96 4.73
CA LYS A 203 -22.35 -9.35 3.31
C LYS A 203 -21.39 -10.53 3.11
N PRO A 204 -21.70 -11.45 2.18
CA PRO A 204 -20.90 -12.65 1.96
C PRO A 204 -19.47 -12.28 1.54
N LEU A 205 -18.50 -13.00 2.08
CA LEU A 205 -17.10 -12.87 1.66
C LEU A 205 -16.86 -13.66 0.36
N PRO A 206 -15.85 -13.27 -0.44
CA PRO A 206 -15.46 -14.04 -1.61
C PRO A 206 -15.16 -15.50 -1.23
N ARG A 207 -15.56 -16.42 -2.11
CA ARG A 207 -15.35 -17.86 -1.95
C ARG A 207 -14.37 -18.35 -3.00
N CYS A 208 -13.64 -19.39 -2.66
CA CYS A 208 -12.87 -20.13 -3.63
C CYS A 208 -13.81 -20.82 -4.63
N SER A 209 -13.65 -20.60 -5.92
CA SER A 209 -14.46 -21.20 -6.98
C SER A 209 -14.31 -22.72 -7.09
N ILE A 210 -13.29 -23.31 -6.45
CA ILE A 210 -13.00 -24.75 -6.48
C ILE A 210 -13.56 -25.44 -5.22
N CYS A 211 -13.11 -25.03 -4.03
CA CYS A 211 -13.53 -25.67 -2.78
C CYS A 211 -14.75 -25.01 -2.11
N LEU A 212 -15.23 -23.87 -2.62
CA LEU A 212 -16.38 -23.09 -2.11
C LEU A 212 -16.23 -22.55 -0.68
N ILE A 213 -15.03 -22.68 -0.09
CA ILE A 213 -14.68 -22.15 1.23
C ILE A 213 -14.38 -20.64 1.09
N SER A 214 -14.84 -19.85 2.08
CA SER A 214 -14.61 -18.40 2.15
C SER A 214 -13.20 -18.09 2.68
N LEU A 215 -12.74 -16.85 2.49
CA LEU A 215 -11.48 -16.38 3.06
C LEU A 215 -11.45 -16.55 4.59
N ASP A 216 -10.59 -17.43 5.10
CA ASP A 216 -10.31 -17.54 6.53
C ASP A 216 -9.30 -16.44 6.94
N CYS A 217 -9.81 -15.26 7.29
CA CYS A 217 -9.02 -14.19 7.92
C CYS A 217 -8.76 -14.43 9.42
N ALA A 218 -8.96 -15.65 9.92
CA ALA A 218 -8.69 -15.99 11.32
C ALA A 218 -7.18 -16.04 11.56
N SER A 219 -6.60 -14.88 11.86
CA SER A 219 -5.42 -14.79 12.69
C SER A 219 -5.73 -15.52 14.00
N SER A 220 -4.87 -16.46 14.40
CA SER A 220 -4.89 -17.03 15.74
C SER A 220 -4.97 -15.89 16.75
N ALA A 221 -5.91 -15.98 17.70
CA ALA A 221 -6.20 -14.95 18.71
C ALA A 221 -4.94 -14.38 19.42
N PRO A 222 -4.98 -13.14 19.93
CA PRO A 222 -3.89 -12.58 20.72
C PRO A 222 -3.64 -13.42 21.98
N GLN A 223 -2.39 -13.88 22.12
CA GLN A 223 -1.84 -14.54 23.30
C GLN A 223 -2.00 -13.65 24.55
N ARG A 224 -3.03 -13.86 25.37
CA ARG A 224 -3.02 -13.36 26.76
C ARG A 224 -2.99 -14.46 27.82
N TRP A 225 -2.89 -15.74 27.43
CA TRP A 225 -3.07 -16.85 28.38
C TRP A 225 -2.17 -18.07 28.16
N GLN A 226 -0.91 -17.91 27.73
CA GLN A 226 0.07 -19.00 27.79
C GLN A 226 1.43 -18.48 28.28
N GLN A 227 1.76 -18.79 29.53
CA GLN A 227 3.01 -18.43 30.21
C GLN A 227 4.18 -19.38 29.91
N ASN A 228 4.12 -20.19 28.86
CA ASN A 228 5.23 -21.07 28.48
C ASN A 228 5.76 -20.65 27.12
N ALA A 229 7.08 -20.43 27.06
CA ALA A 229 7.81 -20.10 25.84
C ALA A 229 7.63 -21.22 24.80
N VAL A 230 6.79 -20.97 23.80
CA VAL A 230 6.67 -21.81 22.60
C VAL A 230 7.13 -20.97 21.42
N ASP A 231 7.90 -21.63 20.55
CA ASP A 231 8.62 -21.07 19.41
C ASP A 231 7.79 -20.09 18.56
N VAL A 232 8.34 -18.89 18.37
CA VAL A 232 7.72 -17.71 17.71
C VAL A 232 7.29 -18.00 16.25
N GLN A 233 7.72 -19.13 15.69
CA GLN A 233 7.35 -19.59 14.36
C GLN A 233 5.91 -20.13 14.25
N THR A 234 5.28 -20.57 15.35
CA THR A 234 3.93 -21.19 15.31
C THR A 234 2.76 -20.20 15.46
N LEU A 235 3.02 -18.92 15.68
CA LEU A 235 2.01 -17.85 15.87
C LEU A 235 1.67 -17.07 14.60
N ARG A 236 2.17 -17.50 13.44
CA ARG A 236 1.94 -16.81 12.17
C ARG A 236 0.51 -17.08 11.67
N GLY A 237 -0.35 -16.07 11.71
CA GLY A 237 -1.66 -16.10 11.05
C GLY A 237 -1.57 -16.47 9.56
N THR A 238 -2.72 -16.72 8.92
CA THR A 238 -2.80 -17.12 7.49
C THR A 238 -2.12 -16.14 6.52
N ALA A 239 -1.77 -14.94 6.97
CA ALA A 239 -0.92 -13.99 6.25
C ALA A 239 0.46 -14.53 5.82
N ASN A 240 1.01 -15.58 6.45
CA ASN A 240 2.27 -16.19 6.00
C ASN A 240 2.07 -17.46 5.14
N LEU A 241 0.83 -17.84 4.84
CA LEU A 241 0.50 -19.00 4.01
C LEU A 241 -0.09 -18.51 2.69
N LEU A 242 0.77 -18.02 1.80
CA LEU A 242 0.40 -17.55 0.45
C LEU A 242 -0.53 -18.54 -0.27
N ASP A 243 -0.26 -19.83 -0.12
CA ASP A 243 -1.03 -20.95 -0.69
C ASP A 243 -2.53 -20.89 -0.35
N LYS A 244 -2.86 -20.35 0.84
CA LYS A 244 -4.24 -20.25 1.36
C LYS A 244 -4.88 -18.90 1.09
N TRP A 245 -4.18 -17.96 0.45
CA TRP A 245 -4.73 -16.67 0.10
C TRP A 245 -5.71 -16.80 -1.07
N LEU A 246 -6.74 -15.95 -1.09
CA LEU A 246 -7.58 -15.83 -2.28
C LEU A 246 -6.86 -14.99 -3.34
N SER A 247 -6.60 -15.61 -4.47
CA SER A 247 -6.21 -14.95 -5.72
C SER A 247 -7.47 -14.68 -6.55
N TRP A 248 -7.44 -13.62 -7.36
CA TRP A 248 -8.53 -13.29 -8.28
C TRP A 248 -8.00 -12.97 -9.67
N CYS A 249 -8.78 -13.30 -10.69
CA CYS A 249 -8.49 -12.83 -12.04
C CYS A 249 -8.95 -11.37 -12.19
N VAL A 250 -8.12 -10.51 -12.77
CA VAL A 250 -8.50 -9.11 -13.05
C VAL A 250 -9.51 -8.97 -14.18
N VAL A 251 -9.66 -10.01 -15.02
CA VAL A 251 -10.59 -10.02 -16.17
C VAL A 251 -11.97 -10.52 -15.75
N CYS A 252 -12.07 -11.73 -15.20
CA CYS A 252 -13.37 -12.32 -14.84
C CYS A 252 -13.78 -12.08 -13.38
N HIS A 253 -12.91 -11.52 -12.55
CA HIS A 253 -13.13 -11.27 -11.11
C HIS A 253 -13.50 -12.50 -10.27
N HIS A 254 -13.37 -13.71 -10.81
CA HIS A 254 -13.52 -14.94 -10.04
C HIS A 254 -12.29 -15.18 -9.17
N SER A 255 -12.54 -15.69 -7.97
CA SER A 255 -11.51 -15.93 -6.96
C SER A 255 -11.39 -17.40 -6.59
N ALA A 256 -10.16 -17.84 -6.31
CA ALA A 256 -9.83 -19.17 -5.80
C ALA A 256 -8.68 -19.06 -4.79
N HIS A 257 -8.50 -20.06 -3.92
CA HIS A 257 -7.25 -20.12 -3.15
C HIS A 257 -6.08 -20.29 -4.12
N ALA A 258 -4.95 -19.62 -3.86
CA ALA A 258 -3.77 -19.65 -4.72
C ALA A 258 -3.35 -21.09 -5.06
N GLU A 259 -3.26 -21.97 -4.05
CA GLU A 259 -2.91 -23.39 -4.22
C GLU A 259 -3.93 -24.15 -5.10
N HIS A 260 -5.22 -23.93 -4.89
CA HIS A 260 -6.25 -24.60 -5.70
C HIS A 260 -6.22 -24.11 -7.14
N LEU A 261 -5.95 -22.82 -7.34
CA LEU A 261 -5.87 -22.22 -8.66
C LEU A 261 -4.65 -22.75 -9.43
N GLU A 262 -3.51 -22.83 -8.76
CA GLU A 262 -2.28 -23.41 -9.32
C GLU A 262 -2.49 -24.88 -9.72
N LYS A 263 -3.04 -25.70 -8.83
CA LYS A 263 -3.38 -27.11 -9.12
C LYS A 263 -4.39 -27.26 -10.27
N TRP A 264 -5.40 -26.39 -10.34
CA TRP A 264 -6.38 -26.41 -11.41
C TRP A 264 -5.72 -26.17 -12.78
N PHE A 265 -4.86 -25.15 -12.87
CA PHE A 265 -4.22 -24.78 -14.12
C PHE A 265 -3.09 -25.72 -14.58
N GLN A 266 -2.70 -26.70 -13.77
CA GLN A 266 -1.83 -27.80 -14.23
C GLN A 266 -2.54 -28.72 -15.25
N SER A 267 -3.87 -28.81 -15.20
CA SER A 267 -4.66 -29.72 -16.04
C SER A 267 -5.75 -29.04 -16.86
N HIS A 268 -6.06 -27.77 -16.56
CA HIS A 268 -7.11 -27.00 -17.23
C HIS A 268 -6.55 -25.68 -17.75
N THR A 269 -7.13 -25.15 -18.84
CA THR A 269 -6.71 -23.87 -19.45
C THR A 269 -7.72 -22.74 -19.25
N VAL A 270 -8.89 -23.06 -18.68
CA VAL A 270 -10.01 -22.13 -18.48
C VAL A 270 -10.40 -22.02 -17.01
N CYS A 271 -11.09 -20.94 -16.67
CA CYS A 271 -11.55 -20.63 -15.32
C CYS A 271 -12.38 -21.78 -14.73
N PRO A 272 -12.19 -22.12 -13.44
CA PRO A 272 -12.97 -23.17 -12.76
C PRO A 272 -14.46 -22.85 -12.58
N VAL A 273 -14.89 -21.61 -12.84
CA VAL A 273 -16.30 -21.23 -12.75
C VAL A 273 -17.05 -21.71 -14.00
N MET A 274 -18.08 -22.52 -13.79
CA MET A 274 -18.93 -23.05 -14.86
C MET A 274 -19.46 -21.92 -15.76
N GLY A 275 -19.32 -22.10 -17.08
CA GLY A 275 -19.73 -21.11 -18.08
C GLY A 275 -18.74 -19.96 -18.30
N CYS A 276 -17.62 -19.89 -17.56
CA CYS A 276 -16.59 -18.89 -17.76
C CYS A 276 -15.50 -19.38 -18.73
N GLY A 277 -15.40 -18.80 -19.92
CA GLY A 277 -14.35 -19.11 -20.90
C GLY A 277 -13.01 -18.41 -20.67
N CYS A 278 -12.81 -17.75 -19.53
CA CYS A 278 -11.64 -16.93 -19.26
C CYS A 278 -10.37 -17.78 -19.05
N ARG A 279 -9.27 -17.44 -19.72
CA ARG A 279 -7.96 -18.10 -19.57
C ARG A 279 -7.10 -17.42 -18.50
N CYS A 280 -7.52 -17.53 -17.24
CA CYS A 280 -6.98 -16.67 -16.17
C CYS A 280 -5.46 -16.76 -15.95
N ASN A 281 -4.79 -17.86 -16.33
CA ASN A 281 -3.35 -18.06 -16.17
C ASN A 281 -2.49 -17.56 -17.36
N GLN A 282 -3.10 -17.03 -18.42
CA GLN A 282 -2.36 -16.64 -19.64
C GLN A 282 -2.14 -15.13 -19.75
N TYR A 283 -2.92 -14.32 -19.04
CA TYR A 283 -2.88 -12.85 -19.16
C TYR A 283 -1.63 -12.16 -18.59
N ASN A 284 -0.61 -12.92 -18.16
CA ASN A 284 0.70 -12.38 -17.74
C ASN A 284 1.83 -12.68 -18.76
N ASN A 285 1.56 -13.45 -19.83
CA ASN A 285 2.58 -13.88 -20.80
C ASN A 285 2.53 -13.14 -22.15
N ASP A 286 1.54 -12.29 -22.39
CA ASP A 286 1.39 -11.59 -23.68
C ASP A 286 2.20 -10.27 -23.77
N ILE A 287 3.23 -10.09 -22.94
CA ILE A 287 4.19 -8.96 -23.04
C ILE A 287 5.47 -9.38 -23.80
N SER A 288 5.67 -10.66 -24.09
CA SER A 288 6.89 -11.17 -24.74
C SER A 288 6.67 -11.88 -26.08
N SER A 289 5.53 -11.64 -26.75
CA SER A 289 5.28 -12.20 -28.09
C SER A 289 4.38 -11.29 -28.91
N GLY A 290 4.96 -10.22 -29.44
CA GLY A 290 4.36 -9.31 -30.41
C GLY A 290 5.43 -8.41 -30.98
#